data_AF-A0AAQ3UGD8-F1
#
_entry.id   AF-A0AAQ3UGD8-F1
#
_cell.length_a   1.000
_cell.length_b   1.000
_cell.length_c   1.000
_cell.angle_alpha   90.00
_cell.angle_beta   90.00
_cell.angle_gamma   90.00
#
_symmetry.space_group_name_H-M   'P 1'
#
loop_
_entity.id
_entity.type
_entity.pdbx_description
1 polymer ?
#
loop_
_entity_poly.entity_id
_entity_poly.type
_entity_poly.pdbx_seq_one_letter_code
_entity_poly.pdbx_strand_id
1 'polypeptide(L)'
;MAALYSLQHCAQLGMTKVILETDASILGRALKSLEMDRSPYGAMFLLIRDLMYWQFNECNISVCPRSNKAADSLATYGACVLAPGSHEFMSQG
;
A
#
# COMPACT_ATOMS: atom_id res chain seq x y z
N MET A 1 -2.95 -1.24 -3.07
CA MET A 1 -3.25 -1.93 -1.79
C MET A 1 -2.09 -1.90 -0.80
N ALA A 2 -0.83 -2.05 -1.22
CA ALA A 2 0.32 -2.01 -0.32
C ALA A 2 0.31 -0.82 0.67
N ALA A 3 0.07 0.40 0.18
CA ALA A 3 0.02 1.62 1.00
C ALA A 3 -1.03 1.59 2.12
N LEU A 4 -2.23 1.05 1.86
CA LEU A 4 -3.28 0.96 2.86
C LEU A 4 -2.86 0.01 4.00
N TYR A 5 -2.37 -1.18 3.65
CA TYR A 5 -1.92 -2.15 4.64
C TYR A 5 -0.72 -1.66 5.45
N SER A 6 0.23 -0.97 4.83
CA SER A 6 1.38 -0.40 5.55
C SER A 6 0.93 0.66 6.55
N LEU A 7 0.04 1.57 6.15
CA LEU A 7 -0.50 2.57 7.08
C LEU A 7 -1.33 1.92 8.21
N GLN A 8 -2.15 0.91 7.93
CA GLN A 8 -2.88 0.21 8.99
C GLN A 8 -1.92 -0.45 9.99
N HIS A 9 -0.83 -1.06 9.50
CA HIS A 9 0.16 -1.68 10.36
C HIS A 9 0.94 -0.65 11.19
N CYS A 10 1.32 0.48 10.60
CA CYS A 10 1.94 1.59 11.33
C CYS A 10 1.03 2.14 12.44
N ALA A 11 -0.27 2.27 12.17
CA ALA A 11 -1.26 2.69 13.16
C ALA A 11 -1.37 1.68 14.32
N GLN A 12 -1.40 0.38 14.03
CA GLN A 12 -1.38 -0.68 15.05
C GLN A 12 -0.13 -0.65 15.93
N LEU A 13 1.00 -0.23 15.38
CA LEU A 13 2.27 -0.07 16.10
C LEU A 13 2.35 1.25 16.89
N GLY A 14 1.30 2.08 16.86
CA GLY A 14 1.25 3.36 17.57
C GLY A 14 2.17 4.43 16.97
N MET A 15 2.57 4.28 15.69
CA MET A 15 3.36 5.31 15.01
C MET A 15 2.51 6.55 14.78
N THR A 16 3.02 7.72 15.15
CA THR A 16 2.30 9.00 15.02
C THR A 16 2.82 9.85 13.87
N LYS A 17 4.05 9.58 13.39
CA LYS A 17 4.70 10.27 12.28
C LYS A 17 5.21 9.27 11.26
N VAL A 18 4.72 9.34 10.02
CA VAL A 18 5.09 8.38 8.97
C VAL A 18 5.35 9.07 7.63
N ILE A 19 6.24 8.48 6.85
CA ILE A 19 6.49 8.88 5.46
C ILE A 19 6.08 7.70 4.58
N LEU A 20 5.06 7.92 3.74
CA LEU A 20 4.62 6.94 2.75
C LEU A 20 5.40 7.16 1.45
N GLU A 21 6.37 6.28 1.19
CA GLU A 21 7.14 6.26 -0.05
C GLU A 21 6.48 5.32 -1.07
N THR A 22 6.19 5.84 -2.27
CA THR A 22 5.58 5.04 -3.35
C THR A 22 6.15 5.43 -4.72
N ASP A 23 6.34 4.46 -5.60
CA ASP A 23 6.65 4.70 -7.03
C ASP A 23 5.39 4.95 -7.86
N ALA A 24 4.20 4.66 -7.31
CA ALA A 24 2.93 4.87 -7.96
C ALA A 24 2.55 6.36 -7.98
N SER A 25 2.95 7.05 -9.04
CA SER A 25 2.68 8.48 -9.24
C SER A 25 1.19 8.85 -9.17
N ILE A 26 0.31 7.99 -9.69
CA ILE A 26 -1.15 8.16 -9.61
C ILE A 26 -1.62 8.14 -8.16
N LEU A 27 -1.14 7.17 -7.36
CA LEU A 27 -1.48 7.06 -5.95
C LEU A 27 -1.00 8.31 -5.20
N GLY A 28 0.26 8.69 -5.39
CA GLY A 28 0.81 9.88 -4.74
C GLY A 28 0.04 11.16 -5.09
N ARG A 29 -0.40 11.32 -6.34
CA ARG A 29 -1.24 12.45 -6.76
C ARG A 29 -2.63 12.39 -6.11
N ALA A 30 -3.25 11.22 -6.09
CA ALA A 30 -4.59 11.02 -5.53
C ALA A 30 -4.64 11.21 -4.00
N LEU A 31 -3.55 10.95 -3.28
CA LEU A 31 -3.48 11.20 -1.84
C LEU A 31 -3.21 12.68 -1.51
N LYS A 32 -2.62 13.44 -2.45
CA LYS A 32 -2.33 14.87 -2.29
C LYS A 32 -3.42 15.79 -2.83
N SER A 33 -4.41 15.26 -3.55
CA SER A 33 -5.44 16.05 -4.24
C SER A 33 -6.80 15.34 -4.22
N LEU A 34 -7.86 16.08 -4.58
CA LEU A 34 -9.21 15.53 -4.72
C LEU A 34 -9.54 15.15 -6.18
N GLU A 35 -8.60 15.34 -7.12
CA GLU A 35 -8.84 15.20 -8.57
C GLU A 35 -9.32 13.80 -8.95
N MET A 36 -8.89 12.79 -8.19
CA MET A 36 -9.14 11.39 -8.47
C MET A 36 -10.29 10.80 -7.63
N ASP A 37 -10.98 11.62 -6.81
CA ASP A 37 -12.04 11.13 -5.92
C ASP A 37 -13.28 10.62 -6.69
N ARG A 38 -13.49 11.08 -7.93
CA ARG A 38 -14.56 10.58 -8.82
C ARG A 38 -14.13 9.42 -9.72
N SER A 39 -12.87 9.00 -9.64
CA SER A 39 -12.36 7.85 -10.40
C SER A 39 -12.92 6.54 -9.83
N PRO A 40 -12.85 5.40 -10.54
CA PRO A 40 -13.25 4.10 -10.01
C PRO A 40 -12.48 3.70 -8.73
N TYR A 41 -11.32 4.31 -8.47
CA TYR A 41 -10.52 4.09 -7.27
C TYR A 41 -10.71 5.18 -6.20
N GLY A 42 -11.58 6.15 -6.44
CA GLY A 42 -11.79 7.32 -5.57
C GLY A 42 -12.11 6.96 -4.13
N ALA A 43 -12.98 5.97 -3.92
CA ALA A 43 -13.29 5.46 -2.59
C ALA A 43 -12.05 4.92 -1.85
N MET A 44 -11.12 4.28 -2.56
CA MET A 44 -9.87 3.79 -1.95
C MET A 44 -8.94 4.94 -1.57
N PHE A 45 -8.84 5.97 -2.41
CA PHE A 45 -8.04 7.16 -2.10
C PHE A 45 -8.60 7.90 -0.88
N LEU A 46 -9.93 8.01 -0.79
CA LEU A 46 -10.62 8.55 0.38
C LEU A 46 -10.29 7.78 1.65
N LEU A 47 -10.40 6.45 1.62
CA LEU A 47 -10.10 5.59 2.78
C LEU A 47 -8.64 5.75 3.25
N ILE A 48 -7.69 5.79 2.33
CA ILE A 48 -6.28 5.97 2.67
C ILE A 48 -6.05 7.35 3.28
N ARG A 49 -6.65 8.40 2.71
CA ARG A 49 -6.52 9.78 3.20
C ARG A 49 -7.17 9.96 4.57
N ASP A 50 -8.30 9.31 4.82
CA ASP A 50 -8.98 9.31 6.12
C ASP A 50 -8.12 8.62 7.18
N LEU A 51 -7.55 7.45 6.85
CA LEU A 51 -6.60 6.76 7.72
C LEU A 51 -5.38 7.64 8.04
N MET A 52 -4.82 8.32 7.03
CA MET A 52 -3.71 9.26 7.21
C MET A 52 -4.07 10.39 8.19
N TYR A 53 -5.28 10.94 8.08
CA TYR A 53 -5.74 12.06 8.89
C TYR A 53 -6.05 11.67 10.34
N TRP A 54 -6.69 10.52 10.56
CA TRP A 54 -7.13 10.12 11.90
C TRP A 54 -6.09 9.35 12.71
N GLN A 55 -5.19 8.60 12.06
CA GLN A 55 -4.25 7.74 12.78
C GLN A 55 -2.88 8.40 12.99
N PHE A 56 -2.54 9.43 12.20
CA PHE A 56 -1.21 10.02 12.23
C PHE A 56 -1.29 11.52 12.47
N ASN A 57 -0.42 12.02 13.36
CA ASN A 57 -0.24 13.45 13.55
C ASN A 57 0.51 14.09 12.38
N GLU A 58 1.40 13.32 11.75
CA GLU A 58 2.18 13.77 10.59
C GLU A 58 2.32 12.63 9.59
N CYS A 59 1.74 12.79 8.40
CA CYS A 59 1.83 11.80 7.34
C CYS A 59 2.24 12.47 6.03
N ASN A 60 3.47 12.23 5.58
CA ASN A 60 3.99 12.81 4.34
C ASN A 60 4.05 11.77 3.23
N ILE A 61 3.76 12.18 2.00
CA ILE A 61 3.76 11.30 0.83
C ILE A 61 4.94 11.67 -0.07
N SER A 62 5.85 10.73 -0.28
CA SER A 62 6.97 10.88 -1.19
C SER A 62 6.77 9.98 -2.42
N VAL A 63 6.70 10.60 -3.60
CA VAL A 63 6.65 9.85 -4.86
C VAL A 63 8.08 9.69 -5.36
N CYS A 64 8.61 8.49 -5.27
CA CYS A 64 9.98 8.18 -5.63
C CYS A 64 10.00 7.50 -7.02
N PRO A 65 10.58 8.13 -8.06
CA PRO A 65 10.63 7.52 -9.40
C PRO A 65 11.58 6.31 -9.48
N ARG A 66 12.43 6.09 -8.46
CA ARG A 66 13.25 4.89 -8.37
C ARG A 66 12.42 3.76 -7.79
N SER A 67 12.26 2.70 -8.59
CA SER A 67 11.77 1.38 -8.19
C SER A 67 12.17 1.10 -6.75
N ASN A 68 11.18 1.11 -5.86
CA ASN A 68 11.36 0.74 -4.47
C ASN A 68 11.59 -0.78 -4.45
N LYS A 69 12.83 -1.22 -4.77
CA LYS A 69 13.17 -2.64 -4.96
C LYS A 69 12.74 -3.51 -3.77
N ALA A 70 12.72 -2.95 -2.56
CA ALA A 70 12.24 -3.65 -1.37
C ALA A 70 10.72 -3.90 -1.43
N ALA A 71 9.92 -2.89 -1.80
CA ALA A 71 8.48 -3.05 -1.97
C ALA A 71 8.12 -3.92 -3.18
N ASP A 72 8.88 -3.81 -4.27
CA ASP A 72 8.71 -4.65 -5.48
C ASP A 72 9.04 -6.12 -5.20
N SER A 73 10.12 -6.39 -4.45
CA SER A 73 10.45 -7.74 -3.99
C SER A 73 9.39 -8.29 -3.04
N LEU A 74 8.85 -7.46 -2.15
CA LEU A 74 7.78 -7.88 -1.22
C LEU A 74 6.46 -8.15 -1.94
N ALA A 75 6.10 -7.31 -2.91
CA ALA A 75 4.92 -7.49 -3.76
C ALA A 75 5.05 -8.74 -4.64
N THR A 76 6.24 -8.99 -5.20
CA THR A 76 6.55 -10.19 -5.97
C THR A 76 6.44 -11.44 -5.11
N TYR A 77 7.00 -11.44 -3.90
CA TYR A 77 6.88 -12.57 -2.97
C TYR A 77 5.43 -12.82 -2.54
N GLY A 78 4.67 -11.76 -2.22
CA GLY A 78 3.24 -11.86 -1.89
C GLY A 78 2.38 -12.35 -3.06
N ALA A 79 2.70 -11.96 -4.30
CA ALA A 79 2.03 -12.46 -5.50
C ALA A 79 2.31 -13.94 -5.76
N CYS A 80 3.54 -14.43 -5.47
CA CYS A 80 3.87 -15.85 -5.56
C CYS A 80 3.10 -16.71 -4.55
N VAL A 81 2.84 -16.19 -3.34
CA VAL A 81 2.02 -16.89 -2.32
C VAL A 81 0.54 -16.98 -2.72
N LEU A 82 0.06 -16.05 -3.55
CA LEU A 82 -1.33 -16.00 -4.02
C LEU A 82 -1.56 -16.65 -5.39
N ALA A 83 -0.53 -17.24 -6.02
CA ALA A 83 -0.73 -18.03 -7.23
C ALA A 83 -1.48 -19.34 -6.88
N PRO A 84 -2.63 -19.63 -7.49
CA PRO A 84 -3.30 -20.92 -7.30
C PRO A 84 -2.48 -21.97 -8.06
N GLY A 85 -1.57 -22.62 -7.33
CA GLY A 85 -0.66 -23.62 -7.86
C GLY A 85 -0.16 -24.57 -6.79
N SER A 86 -0.90 -24.72 -5.67
CA SER A 86 -0.76 -25.89 -4.80
C SER A 86 -1.39 -27.09 -5.51
N HIS A 87 -0.75 -27.60 -6.55
CA HIS A 87 -1.06 -28.94 -7.01
C HIS A 87 -0.36 -29.91 -6.05
N GLU A 88 -1.19 -30.61 -5.30
CA GLU A 88 -0.84 -31.64 -4.35
C GLU A 88 0.09 -32.68 -4.98
N PHE A 89 1.10 -33.11 -4.22
CA PHE A 89 1.53 -34.51 -4.26
C PHE A 89 2.05 -34.90 -2.87
N MET A 90 1.12 -35.19 -1.96
CA MET A 90 1.38 -36.23 -0.96
C MET A 90 1.44 -37.55 -1.70
N SER A 91 2.64 -37.98 -2.11
CA SER A 91 2.85 -39.40 -2.40
C SER A 91 3.28 -40.07 -1.12
N GLN A 92 2.46 -41.01 -0.66
CA GLN A 92 2.86 -42.04 0.29
C GLN A 92 4.04 -42.84 -0.30
N GLY A 93 4.96 -43.24 0.59
CA GLY A 93 6.11 -44.11 0.33
C GLY A 93 6.95 -44.24 1.60
#